data_AF-A0A838GF13-F1
#
_entry.id   AF-A0A838GF13-F1
#
_cell.length_a   1.000
_cell.length_b   1.000
_cell.length_c   1.000
_cell.angle_alpha   90.00
_cell.angle_beta   90.00
_cell.angle_gamma   90.00
#
_symmetry.space_group_name_H-M   'P 1'
#
loop_
_entity.id
_entity.type
_entity.pdbx_description
1 polymer ?
#
loop_
_entity_poly.entity_id
_entity_poly.type
_entity_poly.pdbx_seq_one_letter_code
_entity_poly.pdbx_strand_id
1 'polypeptide(L)'
;MSQSFNVIRPSGEPQADRALFDAIRRYLGRQEVVNTIQLAGFLARDGFDPTHPVLAATVGPDIVAVATLTPGFLLLLSHVEASEAVQALVDAAIQAGLDVPGVMGPSQAALAFAECWAEATGGTFR
;
A
#
# COMPACT_ATOMS: atom_id res chain seq x y z
N MET A 1 -12.66 14.57 -16.00
CA MET A 1 -11.48 15.11 -15.31
C MET A 1 -10.85 13.95 -14.58
N SER A 2 -9.71 13.43 -15.03
CA SER A 2 -9.02 12.36 -14.31
C SER A 2 -8.44 12.94 -13.01
N GLN A 3 -8.78 12.34 -11.86
CA GLN A 3 -8.11 12.69 -10.61
C GLN A 3 -6.64 12.25 -10.68
N SER A 4 -5.72 13.11 -10.24
CA SER A 4 -4.30 12.77 -10.19
C SER A 4 -4.00 12.00 -8.91
N PHE A 5 -3.48 10.79 -9.06
CA PHE A 5 -3.02 9.96 -7.95
C PHE A 5 -1.52 10.15 -7.75
N ASN A 6 -1.09 10.25 -6.49
CA ASN A 6 0.32 10.23 -6.12
C ASN A 6 0.58 9.11 -5.12
N VAL A 7 1.79 8.55 -5.11
CA VAL A 7 2.22 7.59 -4.08
C VAL A 7 3.30 8.21 -3.21
N ILE A 8 3.06 8.21 -1.90
CA ILE A 8 3.99 8.66 -0.88
C ILE A 8 4.60 7.43 -0.21
N ARG A 9 5.90 7.51 0.06
CA ARG A 9 6.67 6.49 0.78
C ARG A 9 7.49 7.16 1.89
N PRO A 10 7.89 6.41 2.93
CA PRO A 10 8.84 6.91 3.92
C PRO A 10 10.10 7.47 3.26
N SER A 11 10.54 8.64 3.68
CA SER A 11 11.72 9.34 3.15
C SER A 11 12.99 9.02 3.93
N GLY A 12 12.86 8.44 5.13
CA GLY A 12 13.93 8.29 6.11
C GLY A 12 14.10 9.53 7.00
N GLU A 13 13.31 10.58 6.79
CA GLU A 13 13.29 11.78 7.64
C GLU A 13 12.30 11.56 8.81
N PRO A 14 12.77 11.49 10.07
CA PRO A 14 11.95 10.97 11.17
C PRO A 14 10.64 11.72 11.41
N GLN A 15 10.60 13.04 11.21
CA GLN A 15 9.40 13.83 11.46
C GLN A 15 8.37 13.64 10.36
N ALA A 16 8.79 13.66 9.09
CA ALA A 16 7.92 13.36 7.96
C ALA A 16 7.38 11.92 8.01
N ASP A 17 8.23 10.95 8.31
CA ASP A 17 7.83 9.54 8.39
C ASP A 17 6.81 9.32 9.51
N ARG A 18 7.02 9.94 10.68
CA ARG A 18 6.03 9.90 11.77
C ARG A 18 4.67 10.47 11.34
N ALA A 19 4.66 11.61 10.67
CA ALA A 19 3.43 12.23 10.18
C ALA A 19 2.72 11.33 9.15
N LEU A 20 3.47 10.69 8.25
CA LEU A 20 2.94 9.72 7.29
C LEU A 20 2.31 8.52 8.01
N PHE A 21 3.01 7.93 8.99
CA PHE A 21 2.47 6.79 9.74
C PHE A 21 1.23 7.15 10.55
N ASP A 22 1.17 8.34 11.15
CA ASP A 22 -0.04 8.81 11.84
C ASP A 22 -1.21 9.01 10.87
N ALA A 23 -0.94 9.46 9.63
CA ALA A 23 -1.96 9.55 8.58
C ALA A 23 -2.43 8.16 8.13
N ILE A 24 -1.52 7.22 7.91
CA ILE A 24 -1.83 5.83 7.54
C ILE A 24 -2.66 5.15 8.63
N ARG A 25 -2.30 5.30 9.92
CA ARG A 25 -3.07 4.74 11.04
C ARG A 25 -4.50 5.27 11.06
N ARG A 26 -4.67 6.59 10.89
CA ARG A 26 -5.99 7.22 10.82
C ARG A 26 -6.81 6.70 9.64
N TYR A 27 -6.18 6.54 8.47
CA TYR A 27 -6.80 5.97 7.28
C TYR A 27 -7.28 4.54 7.53
N LEU A 28 -6.38 3.65 7.95
CA LEU A 28 -6.69 2.24 8.15
C LEU A 28 -7.75 2.03 9.25
N GLY A 29 -7.74 2.88 10.28
CA GLY A 29 -8.73 2.85 11.36
C GLY A 29 -10.17 3.14 10.91
N ARG A 30 -10.39 3.76 9.73
CA ARG A 30 -11.75 3.96 9.18
C ARG A 30 -12.47 2.64 8.87
N GLN A 31 -11.69 1.61 8.52
CA GLN A 31 -12.17 0.26 8.20
C GLN A 31 -11.34 -0.76 8.99
N GLU A 32 -11.26 -0.59 10.32
CA GLU A 32 -10.37 -1.35 11.21
C GLU A 32 -10.46 -2.87 11.01
N VAL A 33 -11.69 -3.41 10.88
CA VAL A 33 -11.91 -4.86 10.70
C VAL A 33 -11.26 -5.37 9.41
N VAL A 34 -11.42 -4.63 8.31
CA VAL A 34 -10.82 -4.98 7.01
C VAL A 34 -9.30 -4.85 7.06
N ASN A 35 -8.80 -3.86 7.79
CA ASN A 35 -7.38 -3.52 7.85
C ASN A 35 -6.66 -4.11 9.07
N THR A 36 -7.28 -5.07 9.77
CA THR A 36 -6.82 -5.50 11.10
C THR A 36 -5.40 -6.07 11.07
N ILE A 37 -5.02 -6.79 10.01
CA ILE A 37 -3.67 -7.36 9.86
C ILE A 37 -2.63 -6.23 9.73
N GLN A 38 -2.91 -5.18 8.96
CA GLN A 38 -1.99 -4.05 8.82
C GLN A 38 -1.90 -3.23 10.11
N LEU A 39 -3.02 -3.05 10.82
CA LEU A 39 -3.05 -2.33 12.09
C LEU A 39 -2.35 -3.09 13.22
N ALA A 40 -2.67 -4.37 13.42
CA ALA A 40 -2.15 -5.20 14.51
C ALA A 40 -0.77 -5.81 14.23
N GLY A 41 -0.40 -5.96 12.95
CA GLY A 41 0.91 -6.46 12.54
C GLY A 41 1.87 -5.31 12.25
N PHE A 42 1.69 -4.71 11.07
CA PHE A 42 2.66 -3.77 10.51
C PHE A 42 2.81 -2.49 11.33
N LEU A 43 1.68 -1.91 11.75
CA LEU A 43 1.67 -0.64 12.47
C LEU A 43 1.66 -0.82 13.99
N ALA A 44 1.47 -2.01 14.54
CA ALA A 44 1.53 -2.19 16.00
C ALA A 44 2.94 -1.93 16.58
N ARG A 45 3.97 -1.92 15.73
CA ARG A 45 5.35 -1.64 16.14
C ARG A 45 5.57 -0.13 16.22
N ASP A 46 6.15 0.33 17.33
CA ASP A 46 6.54 1.73 17.56
C ASP A 46 7.74 2.19 16.70
N GLY A 47 8.32 1.29 15.90
CA GLY A 47 9.44 1.56 15.03
C GLY A 47 9.08 1.31 13.57
N PHE A 48 9.28 2.33 12.73
CA PHE A 48 9.43 2.14 11.30
C PHE A 48 10.65 1.25 11.06
N ASP A 49 10.43 0.16 10.34
CA ASP A 49 11.52 -0.64 9.80
C ASP A 49 11.65 -0.30 8.32
N PRO A 50 12.72 0.40 7.91
CA PRO A 50 12.92 0.80 6.52
C PRO A 50 13.09 -0.38 5.56
N THR A 51 13.30 -1.58 6.07
CA THR A 51 13.35 -2.80 5.24
C THR A 51 11.97 -3.33 4.86
N HIS A 52 10.90 -2.74 5.40
CA HIS A 52 9.52 -3.08 5.12
C HIS A 52 8.85 -1.97 4.27
N PRO A 53 8.72 -2.16 2.95
CA PRO A 53 8.15 -1.13 2.07
C PRO A 53 6.73 -0.73 2.47
N VAL A 54 6.47 0.58 2.45
CA VAL A 54 5.16 1.18 2.67
C VAL A 54 4.88 2.14 1.53
N LEU A 55 3.74 1.95 0.86
CA LEU A 55 3.26 2.79 -0.22
C LEU A 55 1.86 3.29 0.15
N ALA A 56 1.68 4.61 0.20
CA ALA A 56 0.39 5.25 0.44
C ALA A 56 -0.04 6.01 -0.82
N ALA A 57 -1.09 5.53 -1.49
CA ALA A 57 -1.69 6.24 -2.60
C ALA A 57 -2.61 7.35 -2.08
N THR A 58 -2.56 8.50 -2.76
CA THR A 58 -3.22 9.73 -2.34
C THR A 58 -3.95 10.42 -3.48
N VAL A 59 -5.06 11.09 -3.14
CA VAL A 59 -5.74 12.09 -3.98
C VAL A 59 -5.69 13.41 -3.23
N GLY A 60 -4.88 14.35 -3.70
CA GLY A 60 -4.58 15.55 -2.91
C GLY A 60 -3.92 15.19 -1.57
N PRO A 61 -4.44 15.65 -0.42
CA PRO A 61 -3.90 15.33 0.90
C PRO A 61 -4.41 13.99 1.47
N ASP A 62 -5.42 13.38 0.84
CA ASP A 62 -6.13 12.24 1.41
C ASP A 62 -5.52 10.91 0.94
N ILE A 63 -5.24 10.03 1.89
CA ILE A 63 -4.86 8.64 1.60
C ILE A 63 -6.13 7.88 1.17
N VAL A 64 -6.02 7.15 0.07
CA VAL A 64 -7.10 6.36 -0.54
C VAL A 64 -6.78 4.88 -0.68
N ALA A 65 -5.52 4.50 -0.47
CA ALA A 65 -5.07 3.11 -0.37
C ALA A 65 -3.67 3.05 0.25
N VAL A 66 -3.39 1.95 0.95
CA VAL A 66 -2.08 1.63 1.53
C VAL A 66 -1.70 0.20 1.19
N ALA A 67 -0.47 0.04 0.68
CA ALA A 67 0.21 -1.24 0.51
C ALA A 67 1.42 -1.32 1.45
N THR A 68 1.56 -2.45 2.13
CA THR A 68 2.70 -2.75 3.00
C THR A 68 3.28 -4.11 2.64
N LEU A 69 4.60 -4.22 2.57
CA LEU A 69 5.29 -5.46 2.21
C LEU A 69 6.28 -5.87 3.30
N THR A 70 6.23 -7.15 3.68
CA THR A 70 7.31 -7.81 4.41
C THR A 70 8.08 -8.70 3.44
N PRO A 71 9.40 -8.52 3.26
CA PRO A 71 10.18 -9.35 2.35
C PRO A 71 9.95 -10.86 2.58
N GLY A 72 9.68 -11.59 1.50
CA GLY A 72 9.36 -13.02 1.54
C GLY A 72 7.90 -13.36 1.88
N PHE A 73 7.06 -12.37 2.16
CA PHE A 73 5.62 -12.53 2.39
C PHE A 73 4.81 -11.80 1.33
N LEU A 74 3.48 -12.04 1.32
CA LEU A 74 2.56 -11.35 0.44
C LEU A 74 2.50 -9.85 0.79
N LEU A 75 2.33 -9.03 -0.23
CA LEU A 75 1.97 -7.63 -0.07
C LEU A 75 0.57 -7.55 0.56
N LEU A 76 0.44 -6.77 1.63
CA LEU A 76 -0.85 -6.50 2.25
C LEU A 76 -1.43 -5.21 1.66
N LEU A 77 -2.60 -5.33 1.06
CA LEU A 77 -3.38 -4.23 0.51
C LEU A 77 -4.55 -3.94 1.44
N SER A 78 -4.67 -2.68 1.83
CA SER A 78 -5.81 -2.19 2.63
C SER A 78 -7.11 -2.17 1.83
N HIS A 79 -8.21 -1.77 2.47
CA HIS A 79 -9.35 -1.21 1.74
C HIS A 79 -8.88 -0.13 0.77
N VAL A 80 -9.49 -0.07 -0.43
CA VAL A 80 -9.16 0.89 -1.49
C VAL A 80 -10.40 1.75 -1.73
N GLU A 81 -10.29 3.05 -1.46
CA GLU A 81 -11.39 4.02 -1.63
C GLU A 81 -11.56 4.44 -3.11
N ALA A 82 -10.50 4.33 -3.92
CA ALA A 82 -10.50 4.67 -5.34
C ALA A 82 -9.76 3.61 -6.17
N SER A 83 -10.45 2.94 -7.08
CA SER A 83 -9.91 1.81 -7.87
C SER A 83 -8.61 2.14 -8.61
N GLU A 84 -8.50 3.35 -9.14
CA GLU A 84 -7.37 3.84 -9.92
C GLU A 84 -6.09 4.00 -9.06
N ALA A 85 -6.24 4.03 -7.73
CA ALA A 85 -5.11 4.00 -6.81
C ALA A 85 -4.32 2.68 -6.90
N VAL A 86 -4.96 1.59 -7.33
CA VAL A 86 -4.29 0.28 -7.51
C VAL A 86 -3.18 0.37 -8.55
N GLN A 87 -3.46 0.97 -9.71
CA GLN A 87 -2.45 1.14 -10.75
C GLN A 87 -1.29 2.00 -10.25
N ALA A 88 -1.60 3.11 -9.55
CA ALA A 88 -0.57 3.96 -8.96
C ALA A 88 0.34 3.22 -7.96
N LEU A 89 -0.23 2.33 -7.13
CA LEU A 89 0.54 1.48 -6.21
C LEU A 89 1.43 0.48 -6.95
N VAL A 90 0.93 -0.14 -8.02
CA VAL A 90 1.71 -1.07 -8.85
C VAL A 90 2.88 -0.35 -9.51
N ASP A 91 2.63 0.80 -10.13
CA ASP A 91 3.68 1.61 -10.77
C ASP A 91 4.75 2.01 -9.76
N ALA A 92 4.34 2.44 -8.56
CA ALA A 92 5.26 2.82 -7.49
C ALA A 92 6.06 1.62 -6.95
N ALA A 93 5.45 0.44 -6.83
CA ALA A 93 6.14 -0.78 -6.43
C ALA A 93 7.19 -1.21 -7.46
N ILE A 94 6.89 -1.11 -8.76
CA ILE A 94 7.84 -1.39 -9.84
C ILE A 94 8.99 -0.38 -9.83
N GLN A 95 8.68 0.92 -9.72
CA GLN A 95 9.71 1.97 -9.64
C GLN A 95 10.62 1.82 -8.42
N ALA A 96 10.10 1.28 -7.32
CA ALA A 96 10.86 0.96 -6.13
C ALA A 96 11.63 -0.37 -6.22
N GLY A 97 11.47 -1.13 -7.32
CA GLY A 97 12.12 -2.43 -7.52
C GLY A 97 11.66 -3.50 -6.53
N LEU A 98 10.40 -3.41 -6.07
CA LEU A 98 9.87 -4.37 -5.11
C LEU A 98 9.64 -5.73 -5.78
N ASP A 99 10.00 -6.80 -5.10
CA ASP A 99 9.59 -8.15 -5.45
C ASP A 99 8.29 -8.48 -4.72
N VAL A 100 7.19 -8.59 -5.46
CA VAL A 100 5.86 -8.86 -4.91
C VAL A 100 5.48 -10.31 -5.25
N PRO A 101 5.61 -11.27 -4.31
CA PRO A 101 5.32 -12.68 -4.58
C PRO A 101 3.81 -12.96 -4.70
N GLY A 102 2.99 -12.02 -4.26
CA GLY A 102 1.54 -12.02 -4.35
C GLY A 102 0.94 -10.95 -3.45
N VAL A 103 -0.38 -10.82 -3.49
CA VAL A 103 -1.13 -9.79 -2.77
C VAL A 103 -2.25 -10.40 -1.95
N MET A 104 -2.46 -9.85 -0.75
CA MET A 104 -3.56 -10.18 0.15
C MET A 104 -4.28 -8.90 0.54
N GLY A 105 -5.61 -8.91 0.50
CA GLY A 105 -6.45 -7.78 0.83
C GLY A 105 -7.90 -8.05 0.47
N PRO A 106 -8.77 -7.02 0.46
CA PRO A 106 -10.15 -7.14 0.00
C PRO A 106 -10.21 -7.72 -1.42
N SER A 107 -11.12 -8.66 -1.66
CA SER A 107 -11.09 -9.56 -2.83
C SER A 107 -10.96 -8.82 -4.17
N GLN A 108 -11.78 -7.78 -4.39
CA GLN A 108 -11.75 -7.00 -5.63
C GLN A 108 -10.46 -6.18 -5.78
N ALA A 109 -9.97 -5.59 -4.70
CA ALA A 109 -8.74 -4.79 -4.72
C ALA A 109 -7.50 -5.67 -4.92
N ALA A 110 -7.46 -6.83 -4.27
CA ALA A 110 -6.38 -7.81 -4.42
C ALA A 110 -6.35 -8.38 -5.85
N LEU A 111 -7.50 -8.69 -6.43
CA LEU A 111 -7.59 -9.14 -7.84
C LEU A 111 -7.09 -8.06 -8.80
N ALA A 112 -7.59 -6.82 -8.66
CA ALA A 112 -7.15 -5.71 -9.50
C ALA A 112 -5.64 -5.45 -9.40
N PHE A 113 -5.08 -5.53 -8.18
CA PHE A 113 -3.63 -5.40 -8.00
C PHE A 113 -2.88 -6.53 -8.71
N ALA A 114 -3.35 -7.77 -8.57
CA ALA A 114 -2.72 -8.93 -9.19
C ALA A 114 -2.77 -8.88 -10.72
N GLU A 115 -3.88 -8.41 -11.30
CA GLU A 115 -4.04 -8.16 -12.73
C GLU A 115 -3.06 -7.10 -13.22
N CYS A 116 -3.07 -5.90 -12.62
CA CYS A 116 -2.15 -4.81 -12.95
C CYS A 116 -0.67 -5.24 -12.82
N TRP A 117 -0.34 -5.98 -11.76
CA TRP A 117 1.02 -6.48 -11.54
C TRP A 117 1.45 -7.49 -12.61
N ALA A 118 0.59 -8.45 -12.95
CA ALA A 118 0.87 -9.45 -13.97
C ALA A 118 1.06 -8.82 -15.35
N GLU A 119 0.19 -7.86 -15.72
CA GLU A 119 0.31 -7.10 -16.97
C GLU A 119 1.63 -6.34 -17.05
N ALA A 120 2.04 -5.68 -15.96
CA ALA A 120 3.23 -4.86 -15.94
C ALA A 120 4.55 -5.65 -15.86
N THR A 121 4.54 -6.85 -15.27
CA THR A 121 5.74 -7.67 -15.05
C THR A 121 5.86 -8.88 -15.98
N GLY A 122 4.82 -9.18 -16.76
CA GLY A 122 4.74 -10.38 -17.60
C GLY A 122 4.51 -11.67 -16.80
N GLY A 123 4.03 -11.55 -15.55
CA GLY A 123 3.75 -12.66 -14.65
C GLY A 123 2.39 -13.32 -14.85
N THR A 124 2.01 -14.18 -13.91
CA THR A 124 0.65 -14.76 -13.81
C THR A 124 0.14 -14.62 -12.39
N PHE A 125 -1.18 -14.55 -12.21
CA PHE A 125 -1.85 -14.58 -10.91
C PHE A 125 -2.87 -15.72 -10.87
N ARG A 126 -3.29 -16.11 -9.66
CA ARG A 126 -4.26 -17.19 -9.42
C ARG A 126 -5.15 -16.85 -8.25
#